data_AF-A0A938ESJ4-F1
#
_entry.id   AF-A0A938ESJ4-F1
#
_cell.length_a   1.000
_cell.length_b   1.000
_cell.length_c   1.000
_cell.angle_alpha   90.00
_cell.angle_beta   90.00
_cell.angle_gamma   90.00
#
_symmetry.space_group_name_H-M   'P 1'
#
loop_
_entity.id
_entity.type
_entity.pdbx_description
1 polymer ?
#
loop_
_entity_poly.entity_id
_entity_poly.type
_entity_poly.pdbx_seq_one_letter_code
_entity_poly.pdbx_strand_id
1 'polypeptide(L)'
;MLQSRRGVLALLALVAFVLSGAPFAVAEPLRVFPIEQSAKCPVKFARFHHDYPATDIITKKGCAFLSPIDGVVDEVSRKDRWSGKSNRGQDRGGLFVSIIGVDGVRYYGSHLMEVANGIEPGISKAHICSIGREGIKKSPQSIN
;
A
#
# COMPACT_ATOMS: atom_id res chain seq x y z
N MET A 1 2.67 -57.99 24.41
CA MET A 1 3.26 -56.71 24.89
C MET A 1 3.69 -55.75 23.77
N LEU A 2 4.11 -56.22 22.58
CA LEU A 2 4.61 -55.35 21.51
C LEU A 2 3.52 -54.52 20.79
N GLN A 3 2.28 -55.03 20.69
CA GLN A 3 1.14 -54.36 20.05
C GLN A 3 0.68 -53.09 20.81
N SER A 4 0.68 -53.14 22.14
CA SER A 4 0.28 -52.02 23.02
C SER A 4 1.27 -50.85 22.96
N ARG A 5 2.57 -51.13 22.84
CA ARG A 5 3.62 -50.10 22.70
C ARG A 5 3.52 -49.33 21.38
N ARG A 6 3.14 -49.99 20.28
CA ARG A 6 2.90 -49.36 18.98
C ARG A 6 1.69 -48.41 18.98
N GLY A 7 0.61 -48.80 19.68
CA GLY A 7 -0.59 -47.96 19.82
C GLY A 7 -0.33 -46.69 20.65
N VAL A 8 0.43 -46.81 21.75
CA VAL A 8 0.80 -45.65 22.59
C VAL A 8 1.73 -44.69 21.85
N LEU A 9 2.72 -45.21 21.09
CA LEU A 9 3.62 -44.38 20.28
C LEU A 9 2.86 -43.64 19.15
N ALA A 10 1.91 -44.30 18.49
CA ALA A 10 1.08 -43.66 17.48
C ALA A 10 0.17 -42.57 18.08
N LEU A 11 -0.40 -42.81 19.26
CA LEU A 11 -1.24 -41.84 19.96
C LEU A 11 -0.43 -40.62 20.43
N LEU A 12 0.78 -40.83 20.96
CA LEU A 12 1.69 -39.75 21.36
C LEU A 12 2.16 -38.90 20.16
N ALA A 13 2.42 -39.53 19.01
CA ALA A 13 2.77 -38.81 17.78
C ALA A 13 1.60 -37.97 17.24
N LEU A 14 0.36 -38.48 17.32
CA LEU A 14 -0.84 -37.75 16.90
C LEU A 14 -1.11 -36.55 17.82
N VAL A 15 -0.97 -36.73 19.13
CA VAL A 15 -1.12 -35.65 20.12
C VAL A 15 -0.04 -34.59 19.95
N ALA A 16 1.21 -34.98 19.70
CA ALA A 16 2.30 -34.05 19.38
C ALA A 16 2.03 -33.26 18.10
N PHE A 17 1.42 -33.87 17.07
CA PHE A 17 1.04 -33.20 15.82
C PHE A 17 -0.11 -32.18 16.00
N VAL A 18 -1.07 -32.47 16.89
CA VAL A 18 -2.15 -31.53 17.23
C VAL A 18 -1.63 -30.39 18.12
N LEU A 19 -0.68 -30.67 19.02
CA LEU A 19 -0.03 -29.67 19.87
C LEU A 19 1.02 -28.81 19.15
N SER A 20 1.46 -29.20 17.95
CA SER A 20 2.48 -28.46 17.19
C SER A 20 2.01 -27.12 16.58
N GLY A 21 0.81 -26.63 16.96
CA GLY A 21 0.44 -25.22 16.77
C GLY A 21 0.66 -24.71 15.35
N ALA A 22 0.24 -25.49 14.34
CA ALA A 22 0.36 -25.07 12.95
C ALA A 22 -0.20 -23.64 12.82
N PRO A 23 0.55 -22.72 12.19
CA PRO A 23 0.10 -21.34 12.11
C PRO A 23 -1.28 -21.30 11.44
N PHE A 24 -2.23 -20.63 12.08
CA PHE A 24 -3.50 -20.34 11.45
C PHE A 24 -3.22 -19.57 10.17
N ALA A 25 -3.73 -20.06 9.03
CA ALA A 25 -3.68 -19.30 7.79
C ALA A 25 -4.53 -18.04 7.98
N VAL A 26 -3.88 -16.88 8.01
CA VAL A 26 -4.56 -15.58 7.95
C VAL A 26 -4.77 -15.28 6.47
N ALA A 27 -6.01 -14.93 6.10
CA ALA A 27 -6.30 -14.50 4.74
C ALA A 27 -5.48 -13.25 4.41
N GLU A 28 -4.90 -13.20 3.21
CA GLU A 28 -4.23 -11.97 2.78
C GLU A 28 -5.24 -10.82 2.76
N PRO A 29 -4.85 -9.63 3.25
CA PRO A 29 -5.69 -8.44 3.14
C PRO A 29 -6.05 -8.12 1.69
N LEU A 30 -7.30 -7.71 1.48
CA LEU A 30 -7.75 -7.31 0.16
C LEU A 30 -7.01 -6.05 -0.29
N ARG A 31 -6.41 -6.12 -1.48
CA ARG A 31 -5.75 -4.99 -2.15
C ARG A 31 -6.48 -4.63 -3.42
N VAL A 32 -6.55 -3.34 -3.71
CA VAL A 32 -7.18 -2.79 -4.89
C VAL A 32 -6.20 -1.93 -5.67
N PHE A 33 -6.46 -1.80 -6.97
CA PHE A 33 -5.71 -0.87 -7.80
C PHE A 33 -6.01 0.57 -7.36
N PRO A 34 -4.99 1.42 -7.12
CA PRO A 34 -5.17 2.69 -6.40
C PRO A 34 -5.66 3.85 -7.28
N ILE A 35 -6.12 3.55 -8.50
CA ILE A 35 -6.73 4.54 -9.41
C ILE A 35 -8.14 4.07 -9.72
N GLU A 36 -9.09 5.00 -9.77
CA GLU A 36 -10.44 4.69 -10.21
C GLU A 36 -10.46 3.97 -11.58
N GLN A 37 -11.24 2.89 -11.67
CA GLN A 37 -11.30 2.04 -12.86
C GLN A 37 -12.38 2.51 -13.84
N SER A 38 -12.43 3.83 -14.12
CA SER A 38 -13.37 4.40 -15.07
C SER A 38 -12.75 4.51 -16.47
N ALA A 39 -13.58 4.43 -17.53
CA ALA A 39 -13.12 4.64 -18.91
C ALA A 39 -12.47 6.02 -19.14
N LYS A 40 -12.74 6.99 -18.26
CA LYS A 40 -12.15 8.35 -18.30
C LYS A 40 -10.75 8.41 -17.71
N CYS A 41 -10.33 7.37 -16.99
CA CYS A 41 -9.08 7.26 -16.26
C CYS A 41 -8.26 6.05 -16.71
N PRO A 42 -7.84 6.01 -17.99
CA PRO A 42 -6.96 4.95 -18.46
C PRO A 42 -5.63 5.00 -17.74
N VAL A 43 -5.03 3.84 -17.51
CA VAL A 43 -3.76 3.69 -16.82
C VAL A 43 -2.69 3.17 -17.78
N LYS A 44 -1.49 3.72 -17.65
CA LYS A 44 -0.26 3.25 -18.28
C LYS A 44 0.81 3.12 -17.20
N PHE A 45 1.85 2.34 -17.47
CA PHE A 45 2.97 2.16 -16.55
C PHE A 45 4.26 2.66 -17.19
N ALA A 46 5.08 3.35 -16.41
CA ALA A 46 6.43 3.68 -16.83
C ALA A 46 7.27 2.40 -16.95
N ARG A 47 8.05 2.30 -18.04
CA ARG A 47 8.91 1.13 -18.28
C ARG A 47 10.19 1.12 -17.44
N PHE A 48 10.61 2.30 -16.98
CA PHE A 48 11.85 2.48 -16.24
C PHE A 48 11.60 3.38 -15.03
N HIS A 49 12.20 3.04 -13.91
CA HIS A 49 12.44 3.94 -12.80
C HIS A 49 13.91 3.72 -12.36
N HIS A 50 14.55 4.76 -11.88
CA HIS A 50 16.02 4.88 -11.96
C HIS A 50 16.76 4.42 -10.69
N ASP A 51 16.10 4.39 -9.53
CA ASP A 51 16.81 4.40 -8.24
C ASP A 51 16.45 3.26 -7.25
N TYR A 52 15.41 2.45 -7.49
CA TYR A 52 15.03 1.32 -6.62
C TYR A 52 14.36 0.19 -7.41
N PRO A 53 13.39 -0.60 -6.90
CA PRO A 53 12.40 -1.27 -7.77
C PRO A 53 10.98 -0.68 -7.61
N ALA A 54 10.50 0.07 -8.59
CA ALA A 54 9.13 0.60 -8.64
C ALA A 54 8.65 0.84 -10.08
N THR A 55 7.36 1.12 -10.23
CA THR A 55 6.77 1.58 -11.50
C THR A 55 5.86 2.77 -11.24
N ASP A 56 5.99 3.82 -12.04
CA ASP A 56 5.09 4.96 -11.97
C ASP A 56 3.77 4.60 -12.68
N ILE A 57 2.65 4.83 -11.99
CA ILE A 57 1.31 4.73 -12.56
C ILE A 57 0.98 6.05 -13.24
N ILE A 58 0.76 6.02 -14.55
CA ILE A 58 0.47 7.20 -15.36
C ILE A 58 -1.01 7.17 -15.73
N THR A 59 -1.76 8.16 -15.27
CA THR A 59 -3.17 8.36 -15.65
C THR A 59 -3.46 9.83 -15.97
N LYS A 60 -4.72 10.13 -16.27
CA LYS A 60 -5.17 11.48 -16.53
C LYS A 60 -5.22 12.30 -15.24
N LYS A 61 -4.72 13.53 -15.27
CA LYS A 61 -4.87 14.49 -14.17
C LYS A 61 -6.34 14.58 -13.74
N GLY A 62 -6.57 14.53 -12.43
CA GLY A 62 -7.89 14.64 -11.80
C GLY A 62 -8.58 13.30 -11.53
N CYS A 63 -8.03 12.18 -12.01
CA CYS A 63 -8.51 10.86 -11.66
C CYS A 63 -8.41 10.64 -10.14
N ALA A 64 -9.38 9.95 -9.56
CA ALA A 64 -9.39 9.66 -8.14
C ALA A 64 -8.27 8.69 -7.77
N PHE A 65 -7.47 9.10 -6.78
CA PHE A 65 -6.50 8.25 -6.09
C PHE A 65 -7.21 7.59 -4.90
N LEU A 66 -7.15 6.27 -4.85
CA LEU A 66 -7.88 5.43 -3.90
C LEU A 66 -6.92 4.79 -2.90
N SER A 67 -7.37 4.60 -1.66
CA SER A 67 -6.63 3.78 -0.71
C SER A 67 -6.49 2.34 -1.27
N PRO A 68 -5.26 1.82 -1.45
CA PRO A 68 -5.06 0.48 -2.02
C PRO A 68 -5.51 -0.64 -1.09
N ILE A 69 -5.63 -0.35 0.20
CA ILE A 69 -5.91 -1.32 1.26
C ILE A 69 -6.62 -0.61 2.42
N ASP A 70 -7.26 -1.36 3.31
CA ASP A 70 -7.65 -0.84 4.61
C ASP A 70 -6.40 -0.43 5.40
N GLY A 71 -6.46 0.70 6.10
CA GLY A 71 -5.31 1.17 6.85
C GLY A 71 -5.56 2.46 7.62
N VAL A 72 -4.47 2.99 8.18
CA VAL A 72 -4.45 4.25 8.91
C VAL A 72 -3.58 5.24 8.15
N VAL A 73 -4.09 6.45 7.94
CA VAL A 73 -3.32 7.54 7.34
C VAL A 73 -2.14 7.88 8.25
N ASP A 74 -0.94 7.91 7.69
CA ASP A 74 0.31 8.13 8.41
C ASP A 74 0.81 9.56 8.21
N GLU A 75 1.05 9.94 6.95
CA GLU A 75 1.54 11.28 6.60
C GLU A 75 0.63 11.93 5.54
N VAL A 76 0.47 13.24 5.64
CA VAL A 76 -0.27 14.05 4.68
C VAL A 76 0.52 15.31 4.35
N SER A 77 0.73 15.58 3.06
CA SER A 77 1.23 16.86 2.57
C SER A 77 0.23 17.47 1.60
N ARG A 78 -0.25 18.67 1.93
CA ARG A 78 -1.15 19.47 1.09
C ARG A 78 -0.43 20.58 0.33
N LYS A 79 0.89 20.68 0.47
CA LYS A 79 1.70 21.73 -0.13
C LYS A 79 2.84 21.14 -0.94
N ASP A 80 2.86 21.48 -2.22
CA ASP A 80 3.97 21.17 -3.10
C ASP A 80 5.13 22.11 -2.77
N ARG A 81 6.17 21.56 -2.15
CA ARG A 81 7.40 22.29 -1.79
C ARG A 81 8.54 22.01 -2.76
N TRP A 82 8.30 21.22 -3.80
CA TRP A 82 9.33 20.82 -4.74
C TRP A 82 10.00 22.04 -5.39
N SER A 83 11.33 22.03 -5.40
CA SER A 83 12.13 22.98 -6.15
C SER A 83 13.33 22.30 -6.76
N GLY A 84 13.45 22.36 -8.09
CA GLY A 84 14.62 21.86 -8.80
C GLY A 84 15.93 22.55 -8.41
N LYS A 85 15.87 23.74 -7.80
CA LYS A 85 17.06 24.47 -7.31
C LYS A 85 17.67 23.84 -6.05
N SER A 86 16.83 23.42 -5.11
CA SER A 86 17.29 22.82 -3.84
C SER A 86 17.43 21.30 -3.91
N ASN A 87 16.68 20.66 -4.81
CA ASN A 87 16.71 19.22 -5.08
C ASN A 87 16.63 18.33 -3.82
N ARG A 88 15.84 18.76 -2.83
CA ARG A 88 15.70 18.01 -1.57
C ARG A 88 14.81 16.79 -1.79
N GLY A 89 15.30 15.61 -1.41
CA GLY A 89 14.57 14.34 -1.55
C GLY A 89 13.16 14.41 -0.93
N GLN A 90 13.08 14.88 0.32
CA GLN A 90 11.82 15.00 1.08
C GLN A 90 10.73 15.87 0.40
N ASP A 91 11.10 16.78 -0.49
CA ASP A 91 10.15 17.69 -1.15
C ASP A 91 9.66 17.14 -2.50
N ARG A 92 10.27 16.06 -3.01
CA ARG A 92 9.97 15.54 -4.36
C ARG A 92 8.56 14.96 -4.49
N GLY A 93 7.97 14.46 -3.41
CA GLY A 93 6.62 13.90 -3.42
C GLY A 93 5.52 14.93 -3.69
N GLY A 94 5.78 16.23 -3.48
CA GLY A 94 4.79 17.28 -3.67
C GLY A 94 3.62 17.17 -2.69
N LEU A 95 2.39 17.12 -3.22
CA LEU A 95 1.23 16.72 -2.43
C LEU A 95 1.19 15.19 -2.38
N PHE A 96 1.02 14.65 -1.18
CA PHE A 96 1.03 13.21 -0.98
C PHE A 96 0.19 12.80 0.22
N VAL A 97 -0.16 11.51 0.24
CA VAL A 97 -0.72 10.79 1.38
C VAL A 97 0.07 9.50 1.55
N SER A 98 0.39 9.13 2.79
CA SER A 98 0.86 7.79 3.12
C SER A 98 -0.12 7.08 4.05
N ILE A 99 -0.24 5.77 3.90
CA ILE A 99 -1.13 4.92 4.69
C ILE A 99 -0.32 3.73 5.19
N ILE A 100 -0.42 3.41 6.48
CA ILE A 100 -0.01 2.09 6.98
C ILE A 100 -1.19 1.15 6.80
N GLY A 101 -1.04 0.20 5.88
CA GLY A 101 -2.04 -0.84 5.62
C GLY A 101 -2.20 -1.77 6.82
N VAL A 102 -3.32 -2.48 6.88
CA VAL A 102 -3.54 -3.55 7.87
C VAL A 102 -2.54 -4.71 7.75
N ASP A 103 -1.82 -4.79 6.63
CA ASP A 103 -0.68 -5.70 6.43
C ASP A 103 0.66 -5.16 6.98
N GLY A 104 0.65 -3.96 7.58
CA GLY A 104 1.84 -3.29 8.12
C GLY A 104 2.73 -2.64 7.06
N VAL A 105 2.34 -2.65 5.79
CA VAL A 105 3.09 -2.02 4.70
C VAL A 105 2.69 -0.55 4.56
N ARG A 106 3.65 0.33 4.30
CA ARG A 106 3.38 1.72 3.96
C ARG A 106 3.06 1.84 2.47
N TYR A 107 1.90 2.40 2.16
CA TYR A 107 1.46 2.77 0.83
C TYR A 107 1.57 4.28 0.68
N TYR A 108 2.45 4.73 -0.21
CA TYR A 108 2.67 6.15 -0.47
C TYR A 108 2.01 6.51 -1.81
N GLY A 109 1.40 7.68 -1.86
CA GLY A 109 0.76 8.22 -3.06
C GLY A 109 1.12 9.67 -3.20
N SER A 110 1.88 9.99 -4.24
CA SER A 110 2.54 11.28 -4.42
C SER A 110 2.15 11.96 -5.72
N HIS A 111 2.66 13.18 -5.92
CA HIS A 111 2.36 13.99 -7.10
C HIS A 111 0.87 14.29 -7.31
N LEU A 112 0.10 14.28 -6.22
CA LEU A 112 -1.32 14.58 -6.24
C LEU A 112 -1.54 16.05 -6.63
N MET A 113 -2.67 16.34 -7.26
CA MET A 113 -3.12 17.73 -7.41
C MET A 113 -3.97 18.17 -6.22
N GLU A 114 -4.53 17.22 -5.47
CA GLU A 114 -5.43 17.45 -4.35
C GLU A 114 -5.36 16.25 -3.41
N VAL A 115 -5.32 16.50 -2.11
CA VAL A 115 -5.60 15.50 -1.09
C VAL A 115 -7.05 15.71 -0.64
N ALA A 116 -7.84 14.65 -0.55
CA ALA A 116 -9.27 14.78 -0.22
C ALA A 116 -9.49 15.44 1.16
N ASN A 117 -10.64 16.11 1.32
CA ASN A 117 -11.00 16.75 2.58
C ASN A 117 -11.17 15.71 3.70
N GLY A 118 -10.75 16.07 4.92
CA GLY A 118 -10.82 15.19 6.07
C GLY A 118 -9.87 13.99 5.99
N ILE A 119 -8.87 14.02 5.10
CA ILE A 119 -7.72 13.13 5.12
C ILE A 119 -6.65 13.75 6.01
N GLU A 120 -6.46 13.19 7.20
CA GLU A 120 -5.54 13.65 8.23
C GLU A 120 -4.84 12.44 8.86
N PRO A 121 -3.61 12.59 9.39
CA PRO A 121 -2.94 11.53 10.12
C PRO A 121 -3.79 10.92 11.24
N GLY A 122 -3.72 9.59 11.39
CA GLY A 122 -4.40 8.84 12.43
C GLY A 122 -5.82 8.38 12.11
N ILE A 123 -6.43 8.82 11.01
CA ILE A 123 -7.76 8.34 10.62
C ILE A 123 -7.67 7.00 9.88
N SER A 124 -8.64 6.12 10.14
CA SER A 124 -8.80 4.89 9.36
C SER A 124 -9.42 5.18 7.99
N LYS A 125 -8.95 4.50 6.96
CA LYS A 125 -9.52 4.51 5.61
C LYS A 125 -9.71 3.10 5.11
N ALA A 126 -10.89 2.87 4.55
CA ALA A 126 -11.17 1.64 3.83
C ALA A 126 -10.49 1.67 2.44
N HIS A 127 -10.14 0.49 1.93
CA HIS A 127 -9.80 0.28 0.54
C HIS A 127 -10.88 0.89 -0.39
N ILE A 128 -10.49 1.36 -1.57
CA ILE A 128 -11.37 2.03 -2.56
C ILE A 128 -11.87 3.42 -2.12
N CYS A 129 -11.67 3.84 -0.87
CA CYS A 129 -11.97 5.21 -0.46
C CYS A 129 -11.05 6.19 -1.21
N SER A 130 -11.63 7.21 -1.86
CA SER A 130 -10.83 8.26 -2.46
C SER A 130 -10.13 9.09 -1.39
N ILE A 131 -8.82 9.22 -1.52
CA ILE A 131 -7.94 9.94 -0.61
C ILE A 131 -7.27 11.15 -1.29
N GLY A 132 -7.44 11.29 -2.60
CA GLY A 132 -6.95 12.44 -3.34
C GLY A 132 -7.27 12.36 -4.83
N ARG A 133 -6.62 13.23 -5.60
CA ARG A 133 -6.67 13.25 -7.06
C ARG A 133 -5.29 13.32 -7.66
N GLU A 134 -5.12 12.57 -8.72
CA GLU A 134 -3.89 12.49 -9.49
C GLU A 134 -3.51 13.83 -10.10
N GLY A 135 -2.26 14.23 -9.89
CA GLY A 135 -1.71 15.47 -10.42
C GLY A 135 -0.79 15.25 -11.60
N ILE A 136 0.15 16.18 -11.77
CA ILE A 136 1.20 16.10 -12.78
C ILE A 136 2.51 16.01 -12.02
N LYS A 137 3.32 15.00 -12.34
CA LYS A 137 4.68 14.86 -11.82
C LYS A 137 5.50 16.09 -12.20
N LYS A 138 6.05 16.78 -11.19
CA LYS A 138 6.94 17.94 -11.38
C LYS A 138 8.40 17.66 -11.04
N SER A 139 8.68 16.63 -10.25
CA SER A 139 10.04 16.20 -9.94
C SER A 139 10.57 15.24 -11.02
N PRO A 140 11.88 15.27 -11.34
CA PRO A 140 12.49 14.32 -12.25
C PRO A 140 12.66 12.92 -11.64
N GLN A 141 12.74 12.82 -10.30
CA GLN A 141 12.84 11.56 -9.56
C GLN A 141 11.54 11.35 -8.74
N SER A 142 10.82 10.24 -8.98
CA SER A 142 9.61 9.89 -8.21
C SER A 142 10.01 9.25 -6.88
N ILE A 143 9.39 9.75 -5.82
CA ILE A 143 9.18 8.95 -4.60
C ILE A 143 7.74 8.48 -4.72
N ASN A 144 7.57 7.23 -5.12
CA ASN A 144 6.26 6.56 -5.18
C ASN A 144 5.83 6.15 -3.79
#